data_AF-A0A7S2L0I5-F1
#
_entry.id   AF-A0A7S2L0I5-F1
#
_cell.length_a   1.000
_cell.length_b   1.000
_cell.length_c   1.000
_cell.angle_alpha   90.00
_cell.angle_beta   90.00
_cell.angle_gamma   90.00
#
_symmetry.space_group_name_H-M   'P 1'
#
loop_
_entity.id
_entity.type
_entity.pdbx_description
1 polymer ?
#
loop_
_entity_poly.entity_id
_entity_poly.type
_entity_poly.pdbx_seq_one_letter_code
_entity_poly.pdbx_strand_id
1 'polypeptide(L)'
;VLVACLTSALASVYLEKLLKQTDASIWMRNVQLGAFGTGMALMVAMSQDGAVIVEQGFTRGYSPRVFCVIFTNALGGLLCAAVLKYADNILRCFSTALSIILTCVLSAGVLREYEPDSRFAAGTSLAILATFLYSLGLPCVALQAWSAAA
;
A
#
# COMPACT_ATOMS: atom_id res chain seq x y z
N VAL A 1 -16.78 0.22 7.83
CA VAL A 1 -15.71 1.15 7.39
C VAL A 1 -14.70 1.42 8.49
N LEU A 2 -15.10 2.02 9.63
CA LEU A 2 -14.16 2.35 10.73
C LEU A 2 -13.32 1.16 11.23
N VAL A 3 -13.95 0.00 11.47
CA VAL A 3 -13.23 -1.21 11.89
C VAL A 3 -12.20 -1.65 10.84
N ALA A 4 -12.57 -1.62 9.56
CA ALA A 4 -11.66 -1.96 8.47
C ALA A 4 -10.48 -0.97 8.38
N CYS A 5 -10.73 0.33 8.57
CA CYS A 5 -9.68 1.34 8.61
C CYS A 5 -8.71 1.11 9.77
N LEU A 6 -9.23 0.82 10.97
CA LEU A 6 -8.40 0.53 12.15
C LEU A 6 -7.59 -0.76 11.95
N THR A 7 -8.20 -1.83 11.46
CA THR A 7 -7.50 -3.09 11.20
C THR A 7 -6.42 -2.92 10.13
N SER A 8 -6.69 -2.17 9.06
CA SER A 8 -5.70 -1.92 8.01
C SER A 8 -4.51 -1.08 8.50
N ALA A 9 -4.77 -0.04 9.30
CA ALA A 9 -3.72 0.77 9.91
C ALA A 9 -2.86 -0.03 10.90
N LEU A 10 -3.49 -0.81 11.78
CA LEU A 10 -2.79 -1.66 12.74
C LEU A 10 -1.97 -2.76 12.05
N ALA A 11 -2.53 -3.42 11.04
CA ALA A 11 -1.81 -4.45 10.28
C ALA A 11 -0.55 -3.89 9.60
N SER A 12 -0.64 -2.68 9.04
CA SER A 12 0.50 -2.03 8.38
C SER A 12 1.64 -1.75 9.36
N VAL A 13 1.32 -1.18 10.53
CA VAL A 13 2.31 -0.88 11.58
C VAL A 13 2.87 -2.16 12.21
N TYR A 14 2.03 -3.18 12.41
CA TYR A 14 2.48 -4.48 12.93
C TYR A 14 3.45 -5.17 11.96
N LEU A 15 3.18 -5.13 10.67
CA LEU A 15 4.07 -5.68 9.65
C LEU A 15 5.44 -4.99 9.65
N GLU A 16 5.46 -3.66 9.80
CA GLU A 16 6.72 -2.91 9.96
C GLU A 16 7.46 -3.33 11.23
N LYS A 17 6.78 -3.44 12.39
CA LYS A 17 7.40 -3.93 13.63
C LYS A 17 7.98 -5.33 13.46
N LEU A 18 7.24 -6.24 12.84
CA LEU A 18 7.67 -7.62 12.59
C LEU A 18 8.93 -7.67 11.70
N LEU A 19 9.01 -6.79 10.69
CA LEU A 19 10.15 -6.71 9.76
C LEU A 19 11.38 -6.04 10.38
N LYS A 20 11.20 -5.09 11.31
CA LYS A 20 12.29 -4.32 11.94
C LYS A 20 12.83 -4.96 13.22
N GLN A 21 12.03 -5.70 14.00
CA GLN A 21 12.43 -6.27 15.30
C GLN A 21 12.92 -7.72 15.26
N THR A 22 13.04 -8.33 14.09
CA THR A 22 13.45 -9.73 13.94
C THR A 22 14.74 -9.83 13.12
N ASP A 23 15.73 -10.60 13.60
CA ASP A 23 17.00 -10.87 12.90
C ASP A 23 16.88 -11.84 11.70
N ALA A 24 15.70 -12.45 11.50
CA ALA A 24 15.43 -13.32 10.37
C ALA A 24 15.38 -12.54 9.03
N SER A 25 15.70 -13.24 7.93
CA SER A 25 15.69 -12.62 6.60
C SER A 25 14.28 -12.14 6.18
N ILE A 26 14.22 -10.96 5.58
CA ILE A 26 13.00 -10.28 5.09
C ILE A 26 12.18 -11.21 4.23
N TRP A 27 12.88 -11.90 3.34
CA TRP A 27 12.31 -12.79 2.35
C TRP A 27 11.63 -13.98 3.01
N MET A 28 12.20 -14.52 4.10
CA MET A 28 11.60 -15.62 4.82
C MET A 28 10.32 -15.20 5.54
N ARG A 29 10.29 -14.00 6.16
CA ARG A 29 9.05 -13.44 6.73
C ARG A 29 7.99 -13.19 5.67
N ASN A 30 8.38 -12.60 4.54
CA ASN A 30 7.46 -12.34 3.45
C ASN A 30 6.92 -13.64 2.81
N VAL A 31 7.72 -14.71 2.74
CA VAL A 31 7.27 -16.04 2.32
C VAL A 31 6.31 -16.65 3.34
N GLN A 32 6.58 -16.54 4.65
CA GLN A 32 5.66 -17.01 5.69
C GLN A 32 4.29 -16.30 5.60
N LEU A 33 4.30 -14.96 5.53
CA LEU A 33 3.10 -14.15 5.34
C LEU A 33 2.39 -14.47 4.03
N GLY A 34 3.15 -14.63 2.94
CA GLY A 34 2.62 -15.00 1.63
C GLY A 34 1.98 -16.40 1.62
N ALA A 35 2.56 -17.38 2.32
CA ALA A 35 2.02 -18.73 2.42
C ALA A 35 0.68 -18.74 3.18
N PHE A 36 0.61 -18.05 4.33
CA PHE A 36 -0.66 -17.88 5.06
C PHE A 36 -1.70 -17.12 4.24
N GLY A 37 -1.30 -16.04 3.57
CA GLY A 37 -2.17 -15.26 2.70
C GLY A 37 -2.71 -16.08 1.52
N THR A 38 -1.87 -16.90 0.90
CA THR A 38 -2.26 -17.79 -0.21
C THR A 38 -3.25 -18.84 0.27
N GLY A 39 -3.03 -19.45 1.44
CA GLY A 39 -3.96 -20.41 2.03
C GLY A 39 -5.33 -19.80 2.32
N MET A 40 -5.36 -18.60 2.90
CA MET A 40 -6.62 -17.87 3.13
C MET A 40 -7.30 -17.46 1.82
N ALA A 41 -6.54 -17.00 0.82
CA ALA A 41 -7.08 -16.64 -0.49
C ALA A 41 -7.71 -17.83 -1.21
N LEU A 42 -7.09 -19.02 -1.12
CA LEU A 42 -7.65 -20.27 -1.63
C LEU A 42 -8.95 -20.65 -0.90
N MET A 43 -9.00 -20.51 0.42
CA MET A 43 -10.19 -20.80 1.20
C MET A 43 -11.36 -19.89 0.79
N VAL A 44 -11.10 -18.59 0.57
CA VAL A 44 -12.10 -17.63 0.10
C VAL A 44 -12.52 -17.93 -1.34
N ALA A 45 -11.59 -18.26 -2.23
CA ALA A 45 -11.90 -18.64 -3.60
C ALA A 45 -12.80 -19.89 -3.66
N MET A 46 -12.53 -20.89 -2.81
CA MET A 46 -13.34 -22.10 -2.70
C MET A 46 -14.73 -21.83 -2.10
N SER A 47 -14.85 -20.90 -1.15
CA SER A 47 -16.14 -20.59 -0.54
C SER A 47 -17.06 -19.76 -1.44
N GLN A 48 -16.49 -18.91 -2.30
CA GLN A 48 -17.26 -18.07 -3.22
C GLN A 48 -17.57 -18.78 -4.55
N ASP A 49 -16.56 -19.37 -5.18
CA ASP A 49 -16.64 -19.87 -6.55
C ASP A 49 -16.22 -21.35 -6.69
N GLY A 50 -16.21 -22.11 -5.60
CA GLY A 50 -15.72 -23.49 -5.56
C GLY A 50 -16.34 -24.42 -6.61
N ALA A 51 -17.65 -24.32 -6.85
CA ALA A 51 -18.33 -25.13 -7.86
C ALA A 51 -17.82 -24.86 -9.28
N VAL A 52 -17.64 -23.59 -9.63
CA VAL A 52 -17.13 -23.16 -10.94
C VAL A 52 -15.67 -23.58 -11.10
N ILE A 53 -14.86 -23.45 -10.04
CA ILE A 53 -13.43 -23.81 -10.09
C ILE A 53 -13.24 -25.33 -10.29
N VAL A 54 -14.09 -26.16 -9.68
CA VAL A 54 -14.02 -27.63 -9.82
C VAL A 54 -14.47 -28.08 -11.22
N GLU A 55 -15.53 -27.49 -11.77
CA GLU A 55 -16.05 -27.88 -13.09
C GLU A 55 -15.22 -27.32 -14.25
N GLN A 56 -14.70 -26.10 -14.11
CA GLN A 56 -14.11 -25.36 -15.21
C GLN A 56 -12.59 -25.21 -15.13
N GLY A 57 -11.99 -25.52 -13.97
CA GLY A 57 -10.56 -25.36 -13.71
C GLY A 57 -10.20 -23.93 -13.29
N PHE A 58 -9.23 -23.80 -12.37
CA PHE A 58 -8.82 -22.52 -11.77
C PHE A 58 -8.29 -21.48 -12.77
N THR A 59 -7.67 -21.92 -13.86
CA THR A 59 -6.99 -21.04 -14.83
C THR A 59 -7.82 -20.77 -16.09
N ARG A 60 -9.12 -21.07 -16.08
CA ARG A 60 -9.96 -20.83 -17.25
C ARG A 60 -10.14 -19.33 -17.49
N GLY A 61 -9.91 -18.88 -18.72
CA GLY A 61 -10.03 -17.47 -19.10
C GLY A 61 -8.80 -16.61 -18.76
N TYR A 62 -7.71 -17.21 -18.27
CA TYR A 62 -6.45 -16.49 -18.04
C TYR A 62 -5.84 -16.07 -19.38
N SER A 63 -5.98 -14.79 -19.69
CA SER A 63 -5.30 -14.16 -20.82
C SER A 63 -3.88 -13.72 -20.41
N PRO A 64 -2.94 -13.52 -21.36
CA PRO A 64 -1.60 -12.99 -21.04
C PRO A 64 -1.63 -11.66 -20.27
N ARG A 65 -2.69 -10.84 -20.46
CA ARG A 65 -2.94 -9.62 -19.69
C ARG A 65 -3.18 -9.89 -18.20
N VAL A 66 -3.89 -10.97 -17.88
CA VAL A 66 -4.15 -11.38 -16.49
C VAL A 66 -2.83 -11.75 -15.82
N PHE A 67 -1.96 -12.49 -16.51
CA PHE A 67 -0.62 -12.77 -16.02
C PHE A 67 0.18 -11.48 -15.76
N CYS A 68 0.15 -10.50 -16.67
CA CYS A 68 0.80 -9.21 -16.43
C CYS A 68 0.28 -8.54 -15.14
N VAL A 69 -1.03 -8.48 -14.93
CA VAL A 69 -1.61 -7.88 -13.72
C VAL A 69 -1.20 -8.64 -12.45
N ILE A 70 -1.18 -9.98 -12.50
CA ILE A 70 -0.73 -10.82 -11.38
C ILE A 70 0.73 -10.52 -11.04
N PHE A 71 1.62 -10.49 -12.03
CA PHE A 71 3.03 -10.17 -11.81
C PHE A 71 3.22 -8.75 -11.28
N THR A 72 2.53 -7.75 -11.83
CA THR A 72 2.60 -6.37 -11.34
C THR A 72 2.10 -6.26 -9.91
N ASN A 73 1.01 -6.92 -9.55
CA ASN A 73 0.47 -6.92 -8.18
C ASN A 73 1.42 -7.62 -7.20
N ALA A 74 1.99 -8.77 -7.59
CA ALA A 74 2.97 -9.49 -6.79
C ALA A 74 4.24 -8.65 -6.55
N LEU A 75 4.81 -8.06 -7.61
CA LEU A 75 5.95 -7.17 -7.51
C LEU A 75 5.63 -5.92 -6.67
N GLY A 76 4.44 -5.34 -6.82
CA GLY A 76 3.98 -4.23 -6.00
C GLY A 76 3.92 -4.57 -4.52
N GLY A 77 3.45 -5.78 -4.17
CA GLY A 77 3.46 -6.29 -2.79
C GLY A 77 4.88 -6.47 -2.23
N LEU A 78 5.80 -7.04 -3.02
CA LEU A 78 7.21 -7.18 -2.66
C LEU A 78 7.90 -5.82 -2.44
N LEU A 79 7.65 -4.86 -3.34
CA LEU A 79 8.16 -3.50 -3.23
C LEU A 79 7.61 -2.81 -1.98
N CYS A 80 6.32 -2.98 -1.67
CA CYS A 80 5.73 -2.46 -0.44
C CYS A 80 6.44 -3.02 0.80
N ALA A 81 6.69 -4.33 0.86
CA ALA A 81 7.42 -4.94 1.98
C ALA A 81 8.86 -4.41 2.10
N ALA A 82 9.55 -4.19 0.97
CA ALA A 82 10.87 -3.58 0.96
C ALA A 82 10.82 -2.13 1.49
N VAL A 83 9.86 -1.31 1.04
CA VAL A 83 9.66 0.05 1.53
C VAL A 83 9.41 0.07 3.03
N LEU A 84 8.64 -0.87 3.58
CA LEU A 84 8.40 -0.94 5.04
C LEU A 84 9.64 -1.31 5.86
N LYS A 85 10.62 -1.98 5.25
CA LYS A 85 11.88 -2.26 5.92
C LYS A 85 12.82 -1.07 5.88
N TYR A 86 13.00 -0.48 4.70
CA TYR A 86 14.00 0.55 4.47
C TYR A 86 13.49 1.97 4.77
N ALA A 87 12.17 2.14 4.87
CA ALA A 87 11.49 3.37 5.24
C ALA A 87 10.41 3.10 6.31
N ASP A 88 9.63 4.12 6.65
CA ASP A 88 8.55 4.04 7.63
C ASP A 88 7.18 3.95 6.93
N ASN A 89 6.18 3.34 7.59
CA ASN A 89 4.80 3.28 7.06
C ASN A 89 4.21 4.66 6.72
N ILE A 90 4.63 5.72 7.43
CA ILE A 90 4.18 7.09 7.19
C ILE A 90 4.67 7.58 5.82
N LEU A 91 5.95 7.36 5.50
CA LEU A 91 6.52 7.75 4.21
C LEU A 91 5.87 6.99 3.04
N ARG A 92 5.54 5.71 3.25
CA ARG A 92 4.76 4.91 2.29
C ARG A 92 3.39 5.54 2.00
N CYS A 93 2.71 6.06 3.03
CA CYS A 93 1.42 6.72 2.88
C CYS A 93 1.54 8.01 2.05
N PHE A 94 2.51 8.88 2.35
CA PHE A 94 2.78 10.08 1.56
C PHE A 94 3.15 9.76 0.10
N SER A 95 4.00 8.77 -0.12
CA SER A 95 4.37 8.33 -1.47
C SER A 95 3.17 7.83 -2.27
N THR A 96 2.29 7.06 -1.63
CA THR A 96 1.05 6.58 -2.28
C THR A 96 0.12 7.74 -2.64
N ALA A 97 -0.05 8.72 -1.75
CA ALA A 97 -0.86 9.91 -2.02
C ALA A 97 -0.30 10.75 -3.17
N LEU A 98 1.03 10.98 -3.20
CA LEU A 98 1.70 11.67 -4.30
C LEU A 98 1.57 10.91 -5.63
N SER A 99 1.68 9.58 -5.60
CA SER A 99 1.50 8.74 -6.79
C SER A 99 0.10 8.88 -7.39
N ILE A 100 -0.94 8.93 -6.55
CA ILE A 100 -2.33 9.17 -6.99
C ILE A 100 -2.45 10.55 -7.63
N ILE A 101 -1.93 11.60 -6.98
CA ILE A 101 -1.95 12.97 -7.51
C ILE A 101 -1.27 13.03 -8.88
N LEU A 102 -0.07 12.45 -9.01
CA LEU A 102 0.67 12.42 -10.26
C LEU A 102 -0.11 11.69 -11.35
N THR A 103 -0.74 10.57 -11.01
CA THR A 103 -1.58 9.80 -11.94
C THR A 103 -2.75 10.63 -12.44
N CYS A 104 -3.43 11.37 -11.55
CA CYS A 104 -4.53 12.27 -11.93
C CYS A 104 -4.06 13.43 -12.82
N VAL A 105 -2.91 14.04 -12.52
CA VAL A 105 -2.33 15.12 -13.34
C VAL A 105 -1.95 14.62 -14.73
N LEU A 106 -1.32 13.45 -14.81
CA LEU A 106 -0.98 12.81 -16.09
C LEU A 106 -2.24 12.45 -16.88
N SER A 107 -3.29 11.96 -16.22
CA SER A 107 -4.56 11.65 -16.85
C SER A 107 -5.24 12.91 -17.43
N ALA A 108 -5.25 14.02 -16.68
CA ALA A 108 -5.79 15.29 -17.15
C ALA A 108 -4.99 15.88 -18.34
N GLY A 109 -3.65 15.82 -18.27
CA GLY A 109 -2.77 16.46 -19.26
C GLY A 109 -2.55 15.63 -20.53
N VAL A 110 -2.29 14.34 -20.40
CA VAL A 110 -1.87 13.45 -21.51
C VAL A 110 -3.07 12.75 -22.15
N LEU A 111 -3.95 12.18 -21.33
CA LEU A 111 -5.10 11.42 -21.83
C LEU A 111 -6.33 12.30 -22.11
N ARG A 112 -6.40 13.52 -21.53
CA ARG A 112 -7.56 14.43 -21.62
C ARG A 112 -8.90 13.79 -21.21
N GLU A 113 -8.85 12.69 -20.47
CA GLU A 113 -10.03 11.96 -20.00
C GLU A 113 -10.60 12.53 -18.69
N TYR A 114 -9.85 13.40 -18.00
CA TYR A 114 -10.22 13.95 -16.71
C TYR A 114 -10.19 15.48 -16.69
N GLU A 115 -11.35 16.09 -16.41
CA GLU A 115 -11.45 17.53 -16.13
C GLU A 115 -11.21 17.78 -14.64
N PRO A 116 -10.16 18.54 -14.26
CA PRO A 116 -9.83 18.77 -12.87
C PRO A 116 -10.89 19.65 -12.18
N ASP A 117 -11.55 19.09 -11.17
CA ASP A 117 -12.49 19.83 -10.33
C ASP A 117 -11.74 20.72 -9.30
N SER A 118 -12.36 21.84 -8.94
CA SER A 118 -11.91 22.77 -7.90
C SER A 118 -11.63 22.09 -6.55
N ARG A 119 -12.44 21.10 -6.17
CA ARG A 119 -12.27 20.31 -4.94
C ARG A 119 -11.04 19.40 -5.01
N PHE A 120 -10.78 18.83 -6.18
CA PHE A 120 -9.59 18.03 -6.43
C PHE A 120 -8.32 18.88 -6.35
N ALA A 121 -8.34 20.10 -6.89
CA ALA A 121 -7.24 21.05 -6.80
C ALA A 121 -6.93 21.43 -5.33
N ALA A 122 -7.95 21.74 -4.54
CA ALA A 122 -7.78 22.03 -3.11
C ALA A 122 -7.18 20.84 -2.34
N GLY A 123 -7.73 19.63 -2.51
CA GLY A 123 -7.19 18.42 -1.88
C GLY A 123 -5.74 18.11 -2.29
N THR A 124 -5.42 18.30 -3.57
CA THR A 124 -4.07 18.11 -4.11
C THR A 124 -3.08 19.10 -3.51
N SER A 125 -3.43 20.39 -3.45
CA SER A 125 -2.56 21.40 -2.83
C SER A 125 -2.28 21.12 -1.36
N LEU A 126 -3.28 20.64 -0.61
CA LEU A 126 -3.14 20.28 0.80
C LEU A 126 -2.22 19.07 0.98
N ALA A 127 -2.36 18.04 0.15
CA ALA A 127 -1.52 16.84 0.20
C ALA A 127 -0.06 17.14 -0.18
N ILE A 128 0.16 18.01 -1.17
CA ILE A 128 1.50 18.50 -1.54
C ILE A 128 2.10 19.29 -0.38
N LEU A 129 1.35 20.24 0.20
CA LEU A 129 1.79 21.02 1.36
C LEU A 129 2.15 20.13 2.56
N ALA A 130 1.31 19.14 2.87
CA ALA A 130 1.56 18.19 3.97
C ALA A 130 2.84 17.38 3.72
N THR A 131 3.09 16.96 2.49
CA THR A 131 4.31 16.22 2.14
C THR A 131 5.55 17.12 2.27
N PHE A 132 5.49 18.37 1.78
CA PHE A 132 6.57 19.33 1.97
C PHE A 132 6.85 19.63 3.45
N LEU A 133 5.81 19.82 4.26
CA LEU A 133 5.95 20.04 5.70
C LEU A 133 6.59 18.83 6.40
N TYR A 134 6.20 17.61 6.02
CA TYR A 134 6.80 16.39 6.55
C TYR A 134 8.28 16.26 6.14
N SER A 135 8.62 16.56 4.88
CA SER A 135 9.99 16.49 4.35
C SER A 135 10.92 17.56 4.92
N LEU A 136 10.40 18.74 5.28
CA LEU A 136 11.20 19.80 5.91
C LEU A 136 11.65 19.42 7.33
N GLY A 137 11.02 18.41 7.94
CA GLY A 137 11.29 17.98 9.31
C GLY A 137 10.87 19.05 10.30
N LEU A 138 10.06 18.69 11.29
CA LEU A 138 10.03 19.50 12.51
C LEU A 138 11.48 19.66 12.97
N PRO A 139 12.00 20.89 13.15
CA PRO A 139 13.33 21.07 13.70
C PRO A 139 13.37 20.28 15.02
N CYS A 140 14.45 19.54 15.24
CA CYS A 140 14.77 18.74 16.43
C CYS A 140 14.42 19.47 17.76
N VAL A 141 14.37 20.80 17.73
CA VAL A 141 13.91 21.73 18.77
C VAL A 141 12.49 21.44 19.29
N ALA A 142 11.52 21.08 18.45
CA ALA A 142 10.13 20.86 18.89
C ALA A 142 9.96 19.54 19.69
N LEU A 143 10.78 18.53 19.38
CA LEU A 143 10.83 17.27 20.13
C LEU A 143 11.54 17.45 21.48
N GLN A 144 12.60 18.27 21.53
CA GLN A 144 13.25 18.63 22.81
C GLN A 144 12.34 19.46 23.72
N ALA A 145 11.50 20.34 23.15
CA ALA A 145 10.54 21.13 23.92
C ALA A 145 9.43 20.26 24.56
N TRP A 146 9.02 19.17 23.91
CA TRP A 146 8.03 18.24 24.45
C TRP A 146 8.63 17.29 25.50
N SER A 147 9.88 16.81 25.31
CA SER A 147 10.59 16.02 26.33
C SER A 147 11.04 16.83 27.55
N ALA A 148 11.11 18.16 27.44
CA ALA A 148 11.38 19.06 28.56
C ALA A 148 10.10 19.49 29.30
N ALA A 149 8.92 19.22 28.73
CA ALA A 149 7.61 19.54 29.30
C ALA A 149 6.86 18.31 29.85
N ALA A 150 7.44 17.10 29.71
CA ALA A 150 6.97 15.83 30.28
C ALA A 150 7.94 15.35 31.36
#